data_AF-A0A258BL28-F1
#
_entry.id   AF-A0A258BL28-F1
#
_cell.length_a   1.000
_cell.length_b   1.000
_cell.length_c   1.000
_cell.angle_alpha   90.00
_cell.angle_beta   90.00
_cell.angle_gamma   90.00
#
_symmetry.space_group_name_H-M   'P 1'
#
loop_
_entity.id
_entity.type
_entity.pdbx_description
1 polymer ?
#
loop_
_entity_poly.entity_id
_entity_poly.type
_entity_poly.pdbx_seq_one_letter_code
_entity_poly.pdbx_strand_id
1 'polypeptide(L)'
;MNIYLDIDGVLLADEENLSIGAVEFIKYAIEHFDVYWLTTHCMDGDPAHAIEYLNRASTEDLRPWLEKLKPVTWSLKKTEAIDFSKP
;
A
#
# COMPACT_ATOMS: atom_id res chain seq x y z
N MET A 1 11.39 -10.88 -3.49
CA MET A 1 10.01 -10.94 -4.00
C MET A 1 9.40 -9.61 -3.68
N ASN A 2 8.94 -8.90 -4.70
CA ASN A 2 8.35 -7.57 -4.55
C ASN A 2 6.84 -7.70 -4.41
N ILE A 3 6.24 -6.93 -3.50
CA ILE A 3 4.78 -6.84 -3.37
C ILE A 3 4.37 -5.41 -3.71
N TYR A 4 3.49 -5.27 -4.68
CA TYR A 4 2.93 -3.98 -5.09
C TYR A 4 1.48 -3.91 -4.61
N LEU A 5 1.18 -3.01 -3.68
CA LEU A 5 -0.11 -2.95 -3.02
C LEU A 5 -0.96 -1.80 -3.54
N ASP A 6 -2.18 -2.15 -3.95
CA ASP A 6 -3.26 -1.18 -4.09
C ASP A 6 -3.99 -0.99 -2.77
N ILE A 7 -4.86 0.03 -2.70
CA ILE A 7 -5.68 0.28 -1.52
C ILE A 7 -7.12 -0.15 -1.76
N ASP A 8 -7.83 0.51 -2.67
CA ASP A 8 -9.26 0.32 -2.87
C ASP A 8 -9.57 -1.08 -3.44
N GLY A 9 -10.40 -1.84 -2.74
CA GLY A 9 -10.75 -3.22 -3.10
C GLY A 9 -9.63 -4.24 -2.82
N VAL A 10 -8.54 -3.84 -2.16
CA VAL A 10 -7.44 -4.71 -1.75
C VAL A 10 -7.24 -4.65 -0.24
N LEU A 11 -6.66 -3.55 0.26
CA LEU A 11 -6.46 -3.33 1.70
C LEU A 11 -7.73 -2.79 2.37
N LEU A 12 -8.51 -2.03 1.61
CA LEU A 12 -9.85 -1.59 2.00
C LEU A 12 -10.92 -2.48 1.37
N ALA A 13 -11.87 -2.92 2.19
CA ALA A 13 -13.09 -3.57 1.72
C ALA A 13 -14.07 -2.55 1.13
N ASP A 14 -14.10 -1.35 1.70
CA ASP A 14 -14.85 -0.17 1.26
C ASP A 14 -14.18 1.12 1.77
N GLU A 15 -14.78 2.29 1.53
CA GLU A 15 -14.18 3.58 1.90
C GLU A 15 -13.90 3.74 3.41
N GLU A 16 -14.60 3.00 4.27
CA GLU A 16 -14.53 3.15 5.73
C GLU A 16 -13.86 1.96 6.43
N ASN A 17 -13.80 0.79 5.79
CA ASN A 17 -13.40 -0.46 6.44
C ASN A 17 -12.21 -1.13 5.76
N LEU A 18 -11.27 -1.59 6.59
CA LEU A 18 -10.22 -2.52 6.16
C LEU A 18 -10.79 -3.88 5.76
N SER A 19 -10.16 -4.52 4.78
CA SER A 19 -10.38 -5.94 4.47
C SER A 19 -10.04 -6.82 5.67
N ILE A 20 -10.77 -7.94 5.82
CA ILE A 20 -10.51 -8.91 6.89
C ILE A 20 -9.05 -9.40 6.77
N GLY A 21 -8.27 -9.24 7.84
CA GLY A 21 -6.87 -9.63 7.90
C GLY A 21 -5.88 -8.63 7.28
N ALA A 22 -6.34 -7.44 6.85
CA ALA A 22 -5.47 -6.44 6.23
C ALA A 22 -4.34 -5.98 7.16
N VAL A 23 -4.61 -5.80 8.45
CA VAL A 23 -3.61 -5.36 9.44
C VAL A 23 -2.50 -6.39 9.59
N GLU A 24 -2.86 -7.65 9.79
CA GLU A 24 -1.92 -8.77 9.92
C GLU A 24 -1.14 -8.96 8.62
N PHE A 25 -1.81 -8.86 7.47
CA PHE A 25 -1.18 -8.93 6.16
C PHE A 25 -0.16 -7.82 5.95
N ILE A 26 -0.50 -6.56 6.24
CA ILE A 26 0.41 -5.42 6.08
C ILE A 26 1.69 -5.64 6.89
N LYS A 27 1.54 -5.99 8.18
CA LYS A 27 2.69 -6.23 9.07
C LYS A 27 3.57 -7.36 8.54
N TYR A 28 2.96 -8.50 8.21
CA TYR A 28 3.66 -9.66 7.66
C TYR A 28 4.37 -9.31 6.34
N ALA A 29 3.69 -8.62 5.42
CA ALA A 29 4.24 -8.27 4.12
C ALA A 29 5.49 -7.40 4.28
N ILE A 30 5.44 -6.39 5.16
CA ILE A 30 6.56 -5.49 5.42
C ILE A 30 7.75 -6.20 6.10
N GLU A 31 7.48 -7.15 6.99
CA GLU A 31 8.55 -7.88 7.70
C GLU A 31 9.29 -8.87 6.81
N HIS A 32 8.67 -9.34 5.73
CA HIS A 32 9.20 -10.43 4.91
C HIS A 32 9.52 -10.06 3.46
N PHE A 33 9.04 -8.93 2.96
CA PHE A 33 9.16 -8.55 1.55
C PHE A 33 9.49 -7.08 1.35
N ASP A 34 9.95 -6.75 0.14
CA ASP A 34 10.00 -5.38 -0.33
C ASP A 34 8.61 -4.98 -0.82
N VAL A 35 7.94 -4.08 -0.09
CA VAL A 35 6.57 -3.67 -0.37
C VAL A 35 6.54 -2.25 -0.94
N TYR A 36 5.74 -2.05 -1.99
CA TYR A 36 5.63 -0.79 -2.74
C TYR A 36 4.19 -0.31 -2.82
N TRP A 37 4.01 1.01 -2.82
CA TRP A 37 2.70 1.64 -3.04
C TRP A 37 2.33 1.65 -4.52
N LEU A 38 1.38 0.82 -4.93
CA LEU A 38 0.85 0.79 -6.30
C LEU A 38 -0.63 1.19 -6.33
N THR A 39 -0.88 2.38 -5.81
CA THR A 39 -2.21 2.97 -5.65
C THR A 39 -2.27 4.36 -6.28
N THR A 40 -3.46 4.80 -6.68
CA THR A 40 -3.73 6.18 -7.11
C THR A 40 -3.50 7.19 -6.00
N HIS A 41 -3.56 6.77 -4.73
CA HIS A 41 -3.29 7.61 -3.57
C HIS A 41 -1.80 7.93 -3.32
N CYS A 42 -0.89 7.43 -4.15
CA CYS A 42 0.56 7.60 -4.02
C CYS A 42 1.26 7.63 -5.41
N MET A 43 0.52 7.88 -6.50
CA MET A 43 1.06 7.81 -7.87
C MET A 43 2.10 8.90 -8.18
N ASP A 44 2.09 9.99 -7.41
CA ASP A 44 3.03 11.10 -7.44
C ASP A 44 4.30 10.82 -6.61
N GLY A 45 4.35 9.67 -5.92
CA GLY A 45 5.46 9.28 -5.07
C GLY A 45 5.40 9.84 -3.65
N ASP A 46 4.31 10.49 -3.25
CA ASP A 46 4.08 10.93 -1.86
C ASP A 46 3.14 9.96 -1.14
N PRO A 47 3.63 9.22 -0.12
CA PRO A 47 2.80 8.25 0.60
C PRO A 47 1.85 8.90 1.63
N ALA A 48 1.96 10.21 1.91
CA ALA A 48 1.20 10.85 2.99
C ALA A 48 -0.31 10.62 2.84
N HIS A 49 -0.85 10.81 1.64
CA HIS A 49 -2.27 10.62 1.39
C HIS A 49 -2.71 9.17 1.55
N ALA A 50 -1.96 8.21 1.00
CA ALA A 50 -2.20 6.77 1.18
C ALA A 50 -2.18 6.34 2.67
N ILE A 51 -1.21 6.84 3.44
CA ILE A 51 -1.07 6.54 4.88
C ILE A 51 -2.27 7.06 5.67
N GLU A 52 -2.69 8.30 5.43
CA GLU A 52 -3.85 8.89 6.11
C GLU A 52 -5.15 8.17 5.73
N TYR A 53 -5.27 7.81 4.46
CA TYR A 53 -6.45 7.14 3.92
C TYR A 53 -6.64 5.72 4.47
N LEU A 54 -5.57 4.99 4.77
CA LEU A 54 -5.67 3.69 5.46
C LEU A 54 -5.84 3.82 6.98
N ASN A 55 -5.15 4.77 7.61
CA ASN A 55 -5.27 4.96 9.06
C ASN A 55 -6.68 5.36 9.49
N ARG A 56 -7.43 6.11 8.67
CA ARG A 56 -8.82 6.46 8.99
C ARG A 56 -9.76 5.25 9.11
N ALA A 57 -9.43 4.15 8.40
CA ALA A 57 -10.24 2.92 8.34
C ALA A 57 -9.78 1.86 9.35
N SER A 58 -8.70 2.15 10.10
CA SER A 58 -8.11 1.26 11.08
C SER A 58 -8.43 1.73 12.49
N THR A 59 -8.72 0.79 13.39
CA THR A 59 -8.75 1.08 14.84
C THR A 59 -7.35 1.08 15.47
N GLU A 60 -6.34 0.57 14.76
CA GLU A 60 -4.92 0.60 15.13
C GLU A 60 -4.18 1.70 14.35
N ASP A 61 -3.20 2.34 14.99
CA ASP A 61 -2.24 3.20 14.28
C ASP A 61 -1.30 2.37 13.39
N LEU A 62 -1.59 2.33 12.09
CA LEU A 62 -0.79 1.61 11.11
C LEU A 62 0.37 2.47 10.58
N ARG A 63 0.44 3.77 10.90
CA ARG A 63 1.47 4.67 10.37
C ARG A 63 2.91 4.13 10.50
N PRO A 64 3.34 3.56 11.65
CA PRO A 64 4.70 3.03 11.79
C PRO A 64 5.03 1.88 10.84
N TRP A 65 4.00 1.21 10.33
CA TRP A 65 4.12 0.15 9.32
C TRP A 65 4.04 0.74 7.92
N LEU A 66 3.05 1.59 7.66
CA LEU A 66 2.79 2.14 6.34
C LEU A 66 3.92 3.04 5.82
N GLU A 67 4.66 3.72 6.71
CA GLU A 67 5.86 4.51 6.37
C GLU A 67 7.03 3.66 5.83
N LYS A 68 7.00 2.34 6.02
CA LYS A 68 8.05 1.42 5.52
C LYS A 68 7.82 1.01 4.06
N LEU A 69 6.62 1.22 3.52
CA LEU A 69 6.33 0.94 2.12
C LEU A 69 7.03 1.95 1.21
N LYS A 70 7.60 1.45 0.13
CA LYS A 70 8.36 2.27 -0.81
C LYS A 70 7.41 2.95 -1.79
N PRO A 71 7.39 4.29 -1.89
CA PRO A 71 6.60 4.97 -2.90
C PRO A 71 7.17 4.68 -4.30
N VAL A 72 6.28 4.58 -5.30
CA VAL A 72 6.65 4.49 -6.72
C VAL A 72 5.81 5.48 -7.51
N THR A 73 6.41 6.01 -8.58
CA THR A 73 5.76 6.99 -9.45
C THR A 73 5.30 6.34 -10.74
N TRP A 74 4.14 6.74 -11.23
CA TRP A 74 3.62 6.35 -12.53
C TRP A 74 2.64 7.41 -13.04
N SER A 75 2.52 7.55 -14.36
CA SER A 75 1.71 8.64 -14.93
C SER A 75 0.37 8.15 -15.47
N LEU A 76 0.37 7.07 -16.26
CA LEU A 76 -0.84 6.61 -16.95
C LEU A 76 -1.29 5.23 -16.47
N LYS A 77 -0.36 4.28 -16.35
CA LYS A 77 -0.64 2.90 -15.97
C LYS A 77 0.27 2.45 -14.84
N LYS A 78 -0.30 1.73 -13.88
CA LYS A 78 0.42 1.06 -12.79
C LYS A 78 1.58 0.18 -13.28
N THR A 79 1.47 -0.43 -14.46
CA THR A 79 2.54 -1.24 -15.05
C THR A 79 3.84 -0.48 -15.27
N GLU A 80 3.82 0.84 -15.35
CA GLU A 80 5.04 1.66 -15.48
C GLU A 80 5.91 1.59 -14.21
N ALA A 81 5.30 1.37 -13.06
CA ALA A 81 5.99 1.33 -11.76
C ALA A 81 6.42 -0.09 -11.34
N ILE A 82 6.01 -1.13 -12.07
CA ILE A 82 6.33 -2.52 -11.74
C ILE A 82 7.68 -2.91 -12.35
N ASP A 83 8.60 -3.38 -11.51
CA ASP A 83 9.87 -3.95 -11.96
C ASP A 83 9.66 -5.40 -12.41
N PHE A 84 9.32 -5.59 -13.68
CA PHE A 84 9.12 -6.91 -14.28
C PHE A 84 10.41 -7.75 -14.41
N SER A 85 11.58 -7.20 -14.08
CA SER A 85 12.82 -7.98 -14.04
C SER A 85 13.00 -8.78 -12.75
N LYS A 86 12.15 -8.53 -11.74
CA LYS A 86 12.17 -9.21 -10.45
C LYS A 86 10.81 -9.87 -10.19
N PRO A 87 10.81 -11.04 -9.52
CA PRO A 87 9.58 -11.68 -9.06
C PRO A 87 8.89 -10.83 -7.99
#